data_AF-A0A946DPJ1-F1
#
_entry.id   AF-A0A946DPJ1-F1
#
_cell.length_a   1.000
_cell.length_b   1.000
_cell.length_c   1.000
_cell.angle_alpha   90.00
_cell.angle_beta   90.00
_cell.angle_gamma   90.00
#
_symmetry.space_group_name_H-M   'P 1'
#
loop_
_entity.id
_entity.type
_entity.pdbx_description
1 polymer ?
#
loop_
_entity_poly.entity_id
_entity_poly.type
_entity_poly.pdbx_seq_one_letter_code
_entity_poly.pdbx_strand_id
1 'polypeptide(L)' 'MDKLSIKACDSVSSEIDIARLIGRHYGDGGIYLSQDGHEQETFSRAISGGFVSSEGFLTRKGRELLAQLNL' A
#
# COMPACT_ATOMS: atom_id res chain seq x y z
N MET A 1 29.96 -14.87 -0.76
CA MET A 1 29.33 -14.23 0.41
C MET A 1 28.60 -13.04 -0.15
N ASP A 2 27.41 -13.24 -0.71
CA ASP A 2 26.76 -12.19 -1.51
C ASP A 2 25.26 -12.21 -1.19
N LYS A 3 24.93 -11.67 -0.02
CA LYS A 3 23.58 -11.65 0.56
C LYS A 3 23.09 -10.20 0.69
N LEU A 4 23.27 -9.38 -0.34
CA LEU A 4 22.85 -7.98 -0.39
C LEU A 4 22.47 -7.59 -1.83
N SER A 5 21.31 -8.01 -2.31
CA SER A 5 20.73 -7.41 -3.53
C SER A 5 19.22 -7.59 -3.70
N ILE A 6 18.61 -8.52 -2.97
CA ILE A 6 17.19 -8.87 -3.17
C ILE A 6 16.23 -7.85 -2.49
N LYS A 7 16.66 -7.17 -1.42
CA LYS A 7 15.77 -6.34 -0.58
C LYS A 7 15.18 -5.09 -1.24
N ALA A 8 15.83 -4.46 -2.20
CA ALA A 8 15.35 -3.21 -2.78
C ALA A 8 14.23 -3.44 -3.83
N CYS A 9 14.37 -4.51 -4.61
CA CYS A 9 13.43 -4.87 -5.69
C CYS A 9 12.09 -5.35 -5.13
N ASP A 10 12.14 -6.12 -4.03
CA ASP A 10 10.95 -6.58 -3.30
C ASP A 10 10.18 -5.40 -2.68
N SER A 11 10.89 -4.44 -2.10
CA SER A 11 10.26 -3.26 -1.49
C SER A 11 9.52 -2.42 -2.53
N VAL A 12 10.13 -2.15 -3.69
CA VAL A 12 9.49 -1.38 -4.77
C VAL A 12 8.28 -2.12 -5.33
N SER A 13 8.38 -3.45 -5.53
CA SER A 13 7.24 -4.27 -5.97
C SER A 13 6.10 -4.24 -4.93
N SER A 14 6.45 -4.30 -3.64
CA SER A 14 5.47 -4.24 -2.55
C SER A 14 4.76 -2.89 -2.44
N GLU A 15 5.46 -1.78 -2.69
CA GLU A 15 4.87 -0.43 -2.64
C GLU A 15 3.97 -0.17 -3.85
N ILE A 16 4.29 -0.74 -5.03
CA ILE A 16 3.40 -0.69 -6.20
C ILE A 16 2.09 -1.43 -5.92
N ASP A 17 2.14 -2.60 -5.29
CA ASP A 17 0.93 -3.36 -4.93
C ASP A 17 0.09 -2.61 -3.88
N ILE A 18 0.74 -1.99 -2.89
CA ILE A 18 0.09 -1.11 -1.91
C ILE A 18 -0.54 0.10 -2.62
N ALA A 19 0.18 0.75 -3.54
CA ALA A 19 -0.32 1.91 -4.28
C ALA A 19 -1.53 1.56 -5.14
N ARG A 20 -1.51 0.42 -5.83
CA ARG A 20 -2.66 -0.09 -6.61
C ARG A 20 -3.88 -0.35 -5.74
N LEU A 21 -3.67 -0.85 -4.52
CA LEU A 21 -4.74 -1.06 -3.56
C LEU A 21 -5.33 0.27 -3.09
N ILE A 22 -4.48 1.17 -2.55
CA ILE A 22 -4.96 2.43 -1.96
C ILE A 22 -5.38 3.47 -2.99
N GLY A 23 -4.98 3.33 -4.26
CA GLY A 23 -5.42 4.19 -5.36
C GLY A 23 -6.92 4.05 -5.66
N ARG A 24 -7.55 2.96 -5.23
CA ARG A 24 -9.00 2.73 -5.33
C ARG A 24 -9.80 3.30 -4.16
N HIS A 25 -9.20 4.20 -3.38
CA HIS A 25 -9.88 4.85 -2.27
C HIS A 25 -11.07 5.68 -2.72
N TYR A 26 -12.03 5.83 -1.81
CA TYR A 26 -13.17 6.71 -2.00
C TYR A 26 -12.78 8.15 -1.69
N GLY A 27 -13.61 9.12 -2.09
CA GLY A 27 -13.31 10.55 -1.94
C GLY A 27 -13.13 11.01 -0.48
N ASP A 28 -13.59 10.23 0.49
CA ASP A 28 -13.37 10.44 1.93
C ASP A 28 -12.01 9.87 2.43
N GLY A 29 -11.28 9.18 1.57
CA GLY A 29 -10.01 8.52 1.88
C GLY A 29 -10.16 7.10 2.43
N GLY A 30 -11.37 6.55 2.51
CA GLY A 30 -11.60 5.18 2.98
C GLY A 30 -11.15 4.12 1.95
N ILE A 31 -10.51 3.05 2.45
CA ILE A 31 -10.15 1.87 1.66
C ILE A 31 -11.12 0.73 1.99
N TYR A 32 -11.81 0.21 0.97
CA TYR A 32 -12.70 -0.94 1.11
C TYR A 32 -12.12 -2.13 0.33
N LEU A 33 -12.15 -3.31 0.95
CA LEU A 33 -11.59 -4.54 0.39
C LEU A 33 -12.71 -5.43 -0.14
N SER A 34 -12.43 -6.19 -1.20
CA SER A 34 -13.30 -7.31 -1.59
C SER A 34 -13.29 -8.41 -0.51
N GLN A 35 -14.41 -9.13 -0.37
CA GLN A 35 -14.55 -10.23 0.59
C GLN A 35 -13.68 -11.45 0.26
N ASP A 36 -13.09 -11.51 -0.94
CA ASP A 36 -12.30 -12.64 -1.43
C ASP A 36 -10.90 -12.76 -0.81
N GLY A 37 -10.55 -11.88 0.14
CA GLY A 37 -9.35 -11.99 1.00
C GLY A 37 -8.00 -11.71 0.32
N HIS A 38 -7.93 -11.71 -1.01
CA HIS A 38 -6.71 -11.46 -1.78
C HIS A 38 -6.06 -10.10 -1.46
N GLU A 39 -6.86 -9.08 -1.16
CA GLU A 39 -6.37 -7.73 -0.86
C GLU A 39 -5.99 -7.54 0.62
N GLN A 40 -6.34 -8.50 1.49
CA GLN A 40 -6.22 -8.34 2.94
C GLN A 40 -4.77 -8.39 3.44
N GLU A 41 -3.92 -9.18 2.80
CA GLU A 41 -2.49 -9.20 3.10
C GLU A 41 -1.84 -7.88 2.70
N THR A 42 -2.10 -7.39 1.49
CA THR A 42 -1.60 -6.09 0.99
C THR A 42 -2.10 -4.94 1.86
N PHE A 43 -3.37 -4.99 2.30
CA PHE A 43 -3.93 -4.02 3.23
C PHE A 43 -3.23 -4.02 4.60
N SER A 44 -2.97 -5.21 5.15
CA SER A 44 -2.23 -5.34 6.42
C SER A 44 -0.80 -4.79 6.32
N ARG A 45 -0.15 -4.98 5.17
CA ARG A 45 1.15 -4.36 4.87
C ARG A 45 1.03 -2.84 4.72
N ALA A 46 -0.03 -2.34 4.09
CA ALA A 46 -0.28 -0.91 3.95
C ALA A 46 -0.48 -0.21 5.30
N ILE A 47 -1.19 -0.85 6.24
CA ILE A 47 -1.33 -0.38 7.63
C ILE A 47 0.03 -0.41 8.34
N SER A 48 0.72 -1.55 8.29
CA SER A 48 2.02 -1.72 8.95
C SER A 48 3.08 -0.75 8.42
N GLY A 49 3.00 -0.41 7.13
CA GLY A 49 3.84 0.57 6.46
C GLY A 49 3.42 2.03 6.69
N GLY A 50 2.30 2.28 7.36
CA GLY A 50 1.78 3.62 7.66
C GLY A 50 1.16 4.36 6.47
N PHE A 51 0.84 3.66 5.37
CA PHE A 51 0.15 4.23 4.21
C PHE A 51 -1.36 4.34 4.44
N VAL A 52 -1.90 3.48 5.31
CA VAL A 52 -3.30 3.45 5.74
C VAL A 52 -3.35 3.45 7.28
N SER A 53 -4.33 4.11 7.87
CA SER A 53 -4.57 4.06 9.32
C SER A 53 -5.12 2.70 9.75
N SER A 54 -5.08 2.40 11.04
CA SER A 54 -5.71 1.19 11.59
C SER A 54 -7.23 1.14 11.35
N GLU A 55 -7.86 2.28 11.09
CA GLU A 55 -9.28 2.41 10.77
C GLU A 55 -9.57 2.29 9.27
N GLY A 56 -8.55 2.14 8.43
CA GLY A 56 -8.72 1.95 6.99
C GLY A 56 -8.74 3.23 6.15
N PHE A 57 -8.24 4.35 6.67
CA PHE A 57 -8.19 5.62 5.94
C PHE A 57 -6.79 5.96 5.43
N LEU A 58 -6.73 6.62 4.27
CA LEU A 58 -5.49 7.11 3.68
C LEU A 58 -4.77 8.10 4.60
N THR A 59 -3.51 7.80 4.88
CA THR A 59 -2.64 8.73 5.60
C THR A 59 -2.01 9.73 4.63
N ARG A 60 -1.28 10.71 5.18
CA ARG A 60 -0.44 11.61 4.39
C ARG A 60 0.58 10.83 3.55
N LYS A 61 1.25 9.83 4.15
CA LYS A 61 2.26 9.00 3.48
C LYS A 61 1.67 8.24 2.29
N GLY A 62 0.47 7.67 2.45
CA GLY A 62 -0.24 7.00 1.36
C GLY A 62 -0.55 7.92 0.19
N ARG A 63 -1.00 9.16 0.46
CA ARG A 63 -1.22 10.17 -0.59
C ARG A 63 0.06 10.58 -1.31
N GLU A 64 1.15 10.72 -0.58
CA GLU A 64 2.46 11.03 -1.17
C GLU A 64 2.95 9.89 -2.08
N LEU A 65 2.74 8.62 -1.68
CA LEU A 65 3.04 7.45 -2.51
C LEU A 65 2.25 7.46 -3.84
N LEU A 66 0.94 7.73 -3.77
CA LEU A 66 0.09 7.83 -4.98
C LEU A 66 0.58 8.94 -5.92
N ALA A 67 0.89 10.12 -5.38
CA ALA A 67 1.41 11.24 -6.15
C ALA A 67 2.76 10.93 -6.81
N GLN A 68 3.64 10.16 -6.16
CA GLN A 68 4.93 9.75 -6.73
C GLN A 68 4.78 8.77 -7.91
N LEU A 69 3.73 7.94 -7.88
CA LEU A 69 3.47 6.91 -8.88
C LEU A 69 2.51 7.35 -9.98
N ASN A 70 2.02 8.61 -9.94
CA ASN A 70 0.99 9.14 -10.84
C ASN A 70 -0.28 8.27 -10.88
N LEU A 71 -0.70 7.75 -9.73
CA LEU A 71 -1.91 6.96 -9.53
C LEU A 71 -3.00 7.75 -8.81
#